data_AF-A0A165L306-F1
#
_entry.id   AF-A0A165L306-F1
#
_cell.length_a   1.000
_cell.length_b   1.000
_cell.length_c   1.000
_cell.angle_alpha   90.00
_cell.angle_beta   90.00
_cell.angle_gamma   90.00
#
_symmetry.space_group_name_H-M   'P 1'
#
loop_
_entity.id
_entity.type
_entity.pdbx_description
1 polymer ?
#
loop_
_entity_poly.entity_id
_entity_poly.type
_entity_poly.pdbx_seq_one_letter_code
_entity_poly.pdbx_strand_id
1 'polypeptide(L)'
;MPNPQPQPQLGSQVHYAQGRTSPPDAARISPESCTQLSLFKDLMREYRKIDDGITMRLNRTAAQFRERDRTPAAGPSSASAGPAGPLPDDACAFFWTELVANWKGRLQVVQYCVNVVDSSREAKRSVLALEPKDLALGEDQDARTRRRLQAEVYADEVKRNQIRDEMTVERIIRQRSFDAFRARCKFWTPPRTGAANDEARKWWDDVQQGK
;
A
#
# COMPACT_ATOMS: atom_id res chain seq x y z
N MET A 1 -28.64 -4.94 42.25
CA MET A 1 -27.51 -5.84 41.99
C MET A 1 -27.14 -5.71 40.51
N PRO A 2 -26.03 -5.06 40.14
CA PRO A 2 -25.62 -4.94 38.74
C PRO A 2 -25.08 -6.28 38.23
N ASN A 3 -25.60 -6.69 37.08
CA ASN A 3 -25.30 -7.94 36.38
C ASN A 3 -23.83 -7.94 35.90
N PRO A 4 -23.01 -8.98 36.19
CA PRO A 4 -21.62 -9.02 35.72
C PRO A 4 -21.58 -9.15 34.20
N GLN A 5 -20.96 -8.17 33.54
CA GLN A 5 -20.69 -8.25 32.11
C GLN A 5 -19.70 -9.40 31.85
N PRO A 6 -19.98 -10.31 30.89
CA PRO A 6 -19.09 -11.41 30.59
C PRO A 6 -17.76 -10.86 30.05
N GLN A 7 -16.66 -11.29 30.67
CA GLN A 7 -15.32 -11.00 30.14
C GLN A 7 -15.19 -11.58 28.73
N PRO A 8 -14.63 -10.82 27.77
CA PRO A 8 -14.43 -11.33 26.43
C PRO A 8 -13.50 -12.53 26.47
N GLN A 9 -14.01 -13.68 26.02
CA GLN A 9 -13.23 -14.91 25.88
C GLN A 9 -12.05 -14.63 24.94
N LEU A 10 -10.82 -14.84 25.43
CA LEU A 10 -9.63 -14.81 24.59
C LEU A 10 -9.82 -15.83 23.47
N GLY A 11 -9.90 -15.34 22.23
CA GLY A 11 -10.17 -16.16 21.05
C GLY A 11 -11.51 -15.90 20.36
N SER A 12 -12.26 -14.86 20.73
CA SER A 12 -13.42 -14.43 19.92
C SER A 12 -12.99 -13.92 18.54
N GLN A 13 -13.75 -14.26 17.49
CA GLN A 13 -13.51 -13.88 16.08
C GLN A 13 -13.27 -12.37 15.86
N VAL A 14 -13.65 -11.54 16.83
CA VAL A 14 -13.47 -10.08 16.84
C VAL A 14 -11.98 -9.68 16.85
N HIS A 15 -11.10 -10.40 17.55
CA HIS A 15 -9.65 -10.16 17.47
C HIS A 15 -9.02 -10.59 16.13
N TYR A 16 -9.70 -11.46 15.38
CA TYR A 16 -9.24 -11.95 14.08
C TYR A 16 -9.63 -10.98 12.96
N ALA A 17 -10.73 -10.24 13.12
CA ALA A 17 -11.09 -9.12 12.24
C ALA A 17 -10.13 -7.93 12.38
N GLN A 18 -9.55 -7.70 13.57
CA GLN A 18 -8.56 -6.64 13.82
C GLN A 18 -7.22 -6.87 13.08
N GLY A 19 -7.01 -8.05 12.48
CA GLY A 19 -5.86 -8.32 11.60
C GLY A 19 -6.11 -8.05 10.12
N ARG A 20 -7.37 -7.83 9.71
CA ARG A 20 -7.70 -7.34 8.38
C ARG A 20 -7.46 -5.84 8.36
N THR A 21 -6.19 -5.44 8.31
CA THR A 21 -5.87 -4.12 7.76
C THR A 21 -6.16 -4.21 6.28
N SER A 22 -7.42 -3.95 5.88
CA SER A 22 -7.70 -3.57 4.50
C SER A 22 -6.70 -2.46 4.13
N PRO A 23 -6.17 -2.45 2.90
CA PRO A 23 -5.42 -1.30 2.43
C PRO A 23 -6.24 -0.05 2.79
N PRO A 24 -5.64 1.04 3.32
CA PRO A 24 -6.34 2.30 3.52
C PRO A 24 -7.23 2.54 2.30
N ASP A 25 -8.53 2.66 2.52
CA ASP A 25 -9.47 2.75 1.41
C ASP A 25 -9.02 3.87 0.48
N ALA A 26 -8.87 3.56 -0.81
CA ALA A 26 -8.62 4.59 -1.82
C ALA A 26 -9.68 5.72 -1.78
N ALA A 27 -10.83 5.46 -1.16
CA ALA A 27 -11.87 6.45 -0.83
C ALA A 27 -11.41 7.59 0.12
N ARG A 28 -10.27 7.47 0.80
CA ARG A 28 -9.70 8.54 1.66
C ARG A 28 -8.74 9.47 0.92
N ILE A 29 -8.45 9.22 -0.35
CA ILE A 29 -7.45 9.99 -1.09
C ILE A 29 -8.15 11.14 -1.82
N SER A 30 -7.96 12.36 -1.33
CA SER A 30 -8.41 13.59 -1.99
C SER A 30 -7.23 14.28 -2.71
N PRO A 31 -7.48 15.18 -3.67
CA PRO A 31 -6.41 16.00 -4.26
C PRO A 31 -5.61 16.80 -3.21
N GLU A 32 -6.26 17.20 -2.13
CA GLU A 32 -5.64 17.92 -1.00
C GLU A 32 -4.59 17.06 -0.30
N SER A 33 -4.86 15.75 -0.14
CA SER A 33 -3.91 14.81 0.45
C SER A 33 -2.61 14.68 -0.35
N CYS A 34 -2.65 14.94 -1.65
CA CYS A 34 -1.48 14.89 -2.54
C CYS A 34 -0.70 16.21 -2.59
N THR A 35 -1.40 17.35 -2.43
CA THR A 35 -0.76 18.68 -2.44
C THR A 35 -0.16 19.06 -1.08
N GLN A 36 -0.68 18.48 0.00
CA GLN A 36 -0.11 18.55 1.35
C GLN A 36 0.85 17.38 1.60
N LEU A 37 2.13 17.61 1.38
CA LEU A 37 3.18 16.59 1.47
C LEU A 37 3.26 15.88 2.84
N SER A 38 2.93 16.55 3.94
CA SER A 38 2.86 15.94 5.27
C SER A 38 1.80 14.84 5.33
N LEU A 39 0.58 15.15 4.86
CA LEU A 39 -0.54 14.22 4.82
C LEU A 39 -0.26 13.03 3.91
N PHE A 40 0.33 13.27 2.73
CA PHE A 40 0.80 12.19 1.86
C PHE A 40 1.81 11.28 2.57
N LYS A 41 2.79 11.86 3.27
CA LYS A 41 3.79 11.06 4.02
C LYS A 41 3.16 10.26 5.17
N ASP A 42 2.15 10.81 5.85
CA ASP A 42 1.39 10.08 6.87
C ASP A 42 0.62 8.90 6.27
N LEU A 43 -0.07 9.11 5.15
CA LEU A 43 -0.75 8.06 4.43
C LEU A 43 0.22 6.95 4.01
N MET A 44 1.38 7.31 3.44
CA MET A 44 2.41 6.33 3.06
C MET A 44 2.95 5.58 4.28
N ARG A 45 3.15 6.26 5.42
CA ARG A 45 3.54 5.59 6.69
C ARG A 45 2.50 4.56 7.11
N GLU A 46 1.21 4.85 7.00
CA GLU A 46 0.13 3.91 7.34
C GLU A 46 0.16 2.66 6.44
N TYR A 47 0.32 2.83 5.13
CA TYR A 47 0.50 1.68 4.23
C TYR A 47 1.73 0.85 4.61
N ARG A 48 2.86 1.48 4.99
CA ARG A 48 4.09 0.76 5.36
C ARG A 48 3.97 -0.05 6.65
N LYS A 49 3.17 0.42 7.62
CA LYS A 49 2.91 -0.35 8.86
C LYS A 49 2.34 -1.75 8.57
N ILE A 50 1.59 -1.89 7.48
CA ILE A 50 1.04 -3.18 7.04
C ILE A 50 2.14 -4.16 6.61
N ASP A 51 3.22 -3.67 6.00
CA ASP A 51 4.38 -4.45 5.60
C ASP A 51 5.38 -4.67 6.74
N ASP A 52 5.59 -3.68 7.63
CA ASP A 52 6.46 -3.83 8.80
C ASP A 52 6.00 -5.01 9.69
N GLY A 53 4.69 -5.26 9.72
CA GLY A 53 4.07 -6.39 10.40
C GLY A 53 4.05 -7.72 9.61
N ILE A 54 4.71 -7.82 8.45
CA ILE A 54 4.55 -8.96 7.54
C ILE A 54 4.84 -10.32 8.19
N THR A 55 5.93 -10.44 8.94
CA THR A 55 6.28 -11.70 9.61
C THR A 55 5.23 -12.09 10.65
N MET A 56 4.71 -11.12 11.41
CA MET A 56 3.65 -11.35 12.38
C MET A 56 2.34 -11.77 11.69
N ARG A 57 2.00 -11.13 10.57
CA ARG A 57 0.81 -11.50 9.79
C ARG A 57 0.95 -12.90 9.19
N LEU A 58 2.11 -13.24 8.60
CA LEU A 58 2.40 -14.58 8.09
C LEU A 58 2.28 -15.65 9.19
N ASN A 59 2.85 -15.41 10.36
CA ASN A 59 2.74 -16.33 11.51
C ASN A 59 1.29 -16.49 11.96
N ARG A 60 0.51 -15.40 11.95
CA ARG A 60 -0.92 -15.41 12.29
C ARG A 60 -1.72 -16.22 11.26
N THR A 61 -1.49 -16.02 9.97
CA THR A 61 -2.10 -16.80 8.89
C THR A 61 -1.75 -18.29 9.05
N ALA A 62 -0.49 -18.61 9.32
CA ALA A 62 -0.08 -20.00 9.57
C ALA A 62 -0.84 -20.64 10.74
N ALA A 63 -1.01 -19.91 11.85
CA ALA A 63 -1.76 -20.39 13.01
C ALA A 63 -3.25 -20.62 12.67
N GLN A 64 -3.87 -19.72 11.89
CA GLN A 64 -5.26 -19.86 11.47
C GLN A 64 -5.50 -21.10 10.61
N PHE A 65 -4.63 -21.37 9.63
CA PHE A 65 -4.78 -22.55 8.78
C PHE A 65 -4.58 -23.85 9.56
N ARG A 66 -3.61 -23.91 10.49
CA ARG A 66 -3.44 -25.06 11.39
C ARG A 66 -4.65 -25.32 12.28
N GLU A 67 -5.32 -24.25 12.75
CA GLU A 67 -6.51 -24.40 13.58
C GLU A 67 -7.70 -24.93 12.77
N ARG A 68 -7.84 -24.51 11.51
CA ARG A 68 -8.85 -25.08 10.60
C ARG A 68 -8.62 -26.58 10.41
N ASP A 69 -7.36 -27.00 10.26
CA ASP A 69 -6.99 -28.41 10.07
C ASP A 69 -7.18 -29.27 11.34
N ARG A 70 -7.31 -28.65 12.53
CA ARG A 70 -7.60 -29.35 13.80
C ARG A 70 -9.07 -29.71 13.98
N THR A 71 -9.97 -29.26 13.12
CA THR A 71 -11.38 -29.63 13.21
C THR A 71 -11.53 -31.16 13.02
N PRO A 72 -12.31 -31.86 13.88
CA PRO A 72 -12.27 -33.32 14.03
C PRO A 72 -12.79 -34.13 12.82
N ALA A 73 -13.12 -33.47 11.71
CA ALA A 73 -13.49 -34.11 10.44
C ALA A 73 -12.25 -34.51 9.61
N ALA A 74 -11.07 -33.92 9.89
CA ALA A 74 -9.81 -34.31 9.25
C ALA A 74 -9.06 -35.28 10.17
N GLY A 75 -8.85 -36.51 9.69
CA GLY A 75 -8.07 -37.53 10.40
C GLY A 75 -6.61 -37.11 10.66
N PRO A 76 -5.82 -37.94 11.36
CA PRO A 76 -4.46 -37.63 11.77
C PRO A 76 -3.51 -37.71 10.57
N SER A 77 -3.50 -36.68 9.72
CA SER A 77 -2.52 -36.57 8.66
C SER A 77 -2.17 -35.11 8.39
N SER A 78 -0.95 -34.72 8.76
CA SER A 78 -0.19 -33.51 8.38
C SER A 78 0.04 -32.40 9.42
N ALA A 79 -0.11 -32.68 10.71
CA ALA A 79 0.43 -31.80 11.76
C ALA A 79 1.96 -31.96 11.92
N SER A 80 2.77 -31.62 10.90
CA SER A 80 4.24 -31.72 10.99
C SER A 80 5.00 -30.40 10.79
N ALA A 81 4.33 -29.30 10.46
CA ALA A 81 4.98 -28.00 10.44
C ALA A 81 4.88 -27.32 11.82
N GLY A 82 5.95 -27.37 12.61
CA GLY A 82 6.11 -26.51 13.79
C GLY A 82 6.02 -25.01 13.43
N PRO A 83 5.99 -24.07 14.38
CA PRO A 83 5.90 -22.61 14.11
C PRO A 83 6.96 -22.05 13.14
N ALA A 84 8.04 -22.79 12.88
CA ALA A 84 9.10 -22.46 11.91
C ALA A 84 9.02 -23.22 10.57
N GLY A 85 8.09 -24.19 10.42
CA GLY A 85 7.96 -24.99 9.21
C GLY A 85 7.36 -24.22 8.02
N PRO A 86 7.47 -24.76 6.80
CA PRO A 86 6.83 -24.19 5.60
C PRO A 86 5.32 -24.02 5.80
N LEU A 87 4.77 -22.93 5.26
CA LEU A 87 3.32 -22.73 5.27
C LEU A 87 2.65 -23.68 4.25
N PRO A 88 1.42 -24.15 4.52
CA PRO A 88 0.61 -24.82 3.49
C PRO A 88 0.40 -23.92 2.27
N ASP A 89 0.32 -24.51 1.08
CA ASP A 89 0.19 -23.78 -0.18
C ASP A 89 -1.05 -22.88 -0.21
N ASP A 90 -2.18 -23.32 0.36
CA ASP A 90 -3.40 -22.52 0.46
C ASP A 90 -3.21 -21.27 1.35
N ALA A 91 -2.40 -21.39 2.41
CA ALA A 91 -2.07 -20.26 3.29
C ALA A 91 -1.15 -19.27 2.58
N CYS A 92 -0.19 -19.77 1.80
CA CYS A 92 0.67 -18.95 0.96
C CYS A 92 -0.12 -18.23 -0.14
N ALA A 93 -1.05 -18.92 -0.80
CA ALA A 93 -1.92 -18.33 -1.81
C ALA A 93 -2.82 -17.24 -1.24
N PHE A 94 -3.47 -17.50 -0.10
CA PHE A 94 -4.29 -16.51 0.59
C PHE A 94 -3.48 -15.27 0.96
N PHE A 95 -2.30 -15.45 1.58
CA PHE A 95 -1.46 -14.33 1.97
C PHE A 95 -0.92 -13.56 0.76
N TRP A 96 -0.60 -14.24 -0.33
CA TRP A 96 -0.13 -13.61 -1.56
C TRP A 96 -1.17 -12.65 -2.14
N THR A 97 -2.45 -13.04 -2.15
CA THR A 97 -3.54 -12.17 -2.60
C THR A 97 -3.62 -10.90 -1.74
N GLU A 98 -3.53 -11.03 -0.42
CA GLU A 98 -3.50 -9.85 0.47
C GLU A 98 -2.28 -8.97 0.23
N LEU A 99 -1.11 -9.57 0.01
CA LEU A 99 0.14 -8.86 -0.21
C LEU A 99 0.09 -8.04 -1.51
N VAL A 100 -0.33 -8.65 -2.61
CA VAL A 100 -0.50 -7.98 -3.90
C VAL A 100 -1.53 -6.85 -3.82
N ALA A 101 -2.66 -7.08 -3.13
CA ALA A 101 -3.68 -6.05 -2.95
C ALA A 101 -3.12 -4.81 -2.22
N ASN A 102 -2.29 -5.01 -1.19
CA ASN A 102 -1.64 -3.91 -0.47
C ASN A 102 -0.64 -3.15 -1.35
N TRP A 103 0.18 -3.88 -2.11
CA TRP A 103 1.14 -3.27 -3.05
C TRP A 103 0.43 -2.44 -4.13
N LYS A 104 -0.64 -2.99 -4.72
CA LYS A 104 -1.48 -2.30 -5.69
C LYS A 104 -2.10 -1.02 -5.11
N GLY A 105 -2.69 -1.11 -3.92
CA GLY A 105 -3.30 0.06 -3.26
C GLY A 105 -2.28 1.18 -3.05
N ARG A 106 -1.10 0.86 -2.50
CA ARG A 106 -0.03 1.84 -2.31
C ARG A 106 0.45 2.44 -3.63
N LEU A 107 0.65 1.62 -4.66
CA LEU A 107 1.10 2.10 -5.97
C LEU A 107 0.07 3.04 -6.61
N GLN A 108 -1.23 2.73 -6.49
CA GLN A 108 -2.31 3.57 -6.96
C GLN A 108 -2.33 4.94 -6.28
N VAL A 109 -2.09 4.99 -4.96
CA VAL A 109 -1.99 6.26 -4.21
C VAL A 109 -0.86 7.13 -4.77
N VAL A 110 0.33 6.55 -4.93
CA VAL A 110 1.49 7.29 -5.43
C VAL A 110 1.22 7.81 -6.84
N GLN A 111 0.71 6.96 -7.75
CA GLN A 111 0.39 7.34 -9.13
C GLN A 111 -0.68 8.44 -9.19
N TYR A 112 -1.73 8.33 -8.39
CA TYR A 112 -2.76 9.35 -8.29
C TYR A 112 -2.16 10.69 -7.84
N CYS A 113 -1.34 10.69 -6.80
CA CYS A 113 -0.73 11.92 -6.30
C CYS A 113 0.28 12.54 -7.27
N VAL A 114 1.04 11.73 -8.01
CA VAL A 114 1.88 12.24 -9.11
C VAL A 114 1.01 12.98 -10.13
N ASN A 115 -0.10 12.38 -10.56
CA ASN A 115 -1.00 12.98 -11.55
C ASN A 115 -1.62 14.30 -11.05
N VAL A 116 -2.10 14.34 -9.80
CA VAL A 116 -2.68 15.55 -9.20
C VAL A 116 -1.66 16.70 -9.17
N VAL A 117 -0.43 16.42 -8.73
CA VAL A 117 0.63 17.43 -8.65
C VAL A 117 1.08 17.85 -10.05
N ASP A 118 1.16 16.92 -11.00
CA ASP A 118 1.49 17.24 -12.40
C ASP A 118 0.43 18.13 -13.05
N SER A 119 -0.86 17.83 -12.87
CA SER A 119 -1.94 18.69 -13.37
C SER A 119 -1.93 20.08 -12.73
N SER A 120 -1.72 20.17 -11.41
CA SER A 120 -1.64 21.46 -10.71
C SER A 120 -0.46 22.30 -11.20
N ARG A 121 0.71 21.68 -11.39
CA ARG A 121 1.91 22.33 -11.89
C ARG A 121 1.74 22.80 -13.34
N GLU A 122 1.16 21.97 -14.20
CA GLU A 122 0.96 22.34 -15.62
C GLU A 122 -0.02 23.51 -15.76
N ALA A 123 -1.09 23.54 -14.96
CA ALA A 123 -2.01 24.67 -14.91
C ALA A 123 -1.32 25.98 -14.46
N LYS A 124 -0.37 25.93 -13.53
CA LYS A 124 0.41 27.11 -13.13
C LYS A 124 1.43 27.53 -14.19
N ARG A 125 2.04 26.56 -14.89
CA ARG A 125 2.98 26.84 -15.99
C ARG A 125 2.28 27.46 -17.19
N SER A 126 1.07 27.04 -17.52
CA SER A 126 0.29 27.66 -18.60
C SER A 126 -0.03 29.12 -18.29
N VAL A 127 -0.38 29.44 -17.04
CA VAL A 127 -0.59 30.83 -16.61
C VAL A 127 0.70 31.65 -16.67
N LEU A 128 1.86 31.08 -16.31
CA LEU A 128 3.16 31.76 -16.44
C LEU A 128 3.60 32.01 -17.89
N ALA A 129 3.05 31.25 -18.84
CA ALA A 129 3.33 31.38 -20.26
C ALA A 129 2.44 32.43 -20.95
N LEU A 130 1.41 32.94 -20.27
CA LEU A 130 0.60 34.05 -20.78
C LEU A 130 1.39 35.36 -20.73
N GLU A 131 1.14 36.23 -21.71
CA GLU A 131 1.75 37.55 -21.73
C GLU A 131 1.13 38.45 -20.65
N PRO A 132 1.88 39.38 -20.05
CA PRO A 132 1.37 40.27 -19.00
C PRO A 132 0.10 41.04 -19.39
N LYS A 133 -0.03 41.39 -20.68
CA LYS A 133 -1.20 42.10 -21.22
C LYS A 133 -2.49 41.30 -21.12
N ASP A 134 -2.41 39.97 -21.07
CA ASP A 134 -3.57 39.08 -21.01
C ASP A 134 -4.07 38.86 -19.56
N LEU A 135 -3.30 39.30 -18.55
CA LEU A 135 -3.59 39.09 -17.12
C LEU A 135 -4.41 40.21 -16.47
N ALA A 136 -4.75 41.28 -17.22
CA ALA A 136 -5.65 42.38 -16.80
C ALA A 136 -5.34 43.02 -15.42
N LEU A 137 -4.07 43.02 -15.01
CA LEU A 137 -3.57 43.57 -13.76
C LEU A 137 -2.62 44.75 -14.04
N GLY A 138 -2.30 45.55 -13.01
CA GLY A 138 -1.37 46.67 -13.14
C GLY A 138 0.09 46.21 -13.16
N GLU A 139 0.95 46.93 -13.89
CA GLU A 139 2.35 46.54 -14.22
C GLU A 139 3.21 46.10 -13.01
N ASP A 140 3.06 46.77 -11.85
CA ASP A 140 3.79 46.46 -10.61
C ASP A 140 3.11 45.35 -9.75
N GLN A 141 1.83 45.09 -9.99
CA GLN A 141 1.13 43.92 -9.43
C GLN A 141 1.43 42.65 -10.23
N ASP A 142 1.66 42.77 -11.54
CA ASP A 142 2.03 41.67 -12.43
C ASP A 142 3.38 41.05 -12.06
N ALA A 143 4.40 41.89 -11.83
CA ALA A 143 5.74 41.42 -11.49
C ALA A 143 5.76 40.62 -10.17
N ARG A 144 5.02 41.08 -9.14
CA ARG A 144 4.91 40.37 -7.85
C ARG A 144 4.12 39.07 -7.98
N THR A 145 2.98 39.11 -8.70
CA THR A 145 2.13 37.94 -8.91
C THR A 145 2.87 36.85 -9.68
N ARG A 146 3.60 37.23 -10.73
CA ARG A 146 4.41 36.31 -11.53
C ARG A 146 5.55 35.69 -10.72
N ARG A 147 6.26 36.45 -9.88
CA ARG A 147 7.29 35.91 -8.97
C ARG A 147 6.70 34.91 -7.97
N ARG A 148 5.53 35.21 -7.39
CA ARG A 148 4.83 34.29 -6.49
C ARG A 148 4.47 32.99 -7.20
N LEU A 149 3.89 33.09 -8.39
CA LEU A 149 3.49 31.92 -9.18
C LEU A 149 4.69 31.08 -9.61
N GLN A 150 5.83 31.69 -9.95
CA GLN A 150 7.09 30.99 -10.20
C GLN A 150 7.57 30.23 -8.95
N ALA A 151 7.54 30.85 -7.78
CA ALA A 151 7.90 30.20 -6.52
C ALA A 151 6.97 29.01 -6.21
N GLU A 152 5.67 29.14 -6.49
CA GLU A 152 4.70 28.05 -6.33
C GLU A 152 4.96 26.89 -7.29
N VAL A 153 5.30 27.16 -8.55
CA VAL A 153 5.68 26.11 -9.53
C VAL A 153 6.93 25.35 -9.08
N TYR A 154 7.94 26.07 -8.58
CA TYR A 154 9.15 25.44 -8.04
C TYR A 154 8.84 24.58 -6.80
N ALA A 155 8.00 25.07 -5.89
CA ALA A 155 7.56 24.30 -4.74
C ALA A 155 6.82 23.02 -5.14
N ASP A 156 5.97 23.08 -6.18
CA ASP A 156 5.27 21.91 -6.69
C ASP A 156 6.20 20.92 -7.41
N GLU A 157 7.27 21.39 -8.06
CA GLU A 157 8.31 20.52 -8.62
C GLU A 157 9.05 19.73 -7.54
N VAL A 158 9.40 20.37 -6.43
CA VAL A 158 10.01 19.68 -5.28
C VAL A 158 9.06 18.63 -4.70
N LYS A 159 7.77 18.95 -4.55
CA LYS A 159 6.75 17.97 -4.09
C LYS A 159 6.63 16.79 -5.05
N ARG A 160 6.56 17.08 -6.35
CA ARG A 160 6.47 16.07 -7.41
C ARG A 160 7.62 15.08 -7.32
N ASN A 161 8.85 15.59 -7.19
CA ASN A 161 10.03 14.74 -7.09
C ASN A 161 9.96 13.85 -5.85
N GLN A 162 9.59 14.40 -4.68
CA GLN A 162 9.43 13.61 -3.47
C GLN A 162 8.34 12.52 -3.58
N ILE A 163 7.21 12.82 -4.22
CA ILE A 163 6.15 11.84 -4.46
C ILE A 163 6.60 10.80 -5.48
N ARG A 164 7.36 11.19 -6.51
CA ARG A 164 7.90 10.24 -7.49
C ARG A 164 8.93 9.31 -6.88
N ASP A 165 9.75 9.80 -5.95
CA ASP A 165 10.74 9.00 -5.24
C ASP A 165 10.09 7.91 -4.38
N GLU A 166 8.82 8.07 -3.98
CA GLU A 166 8.05 7.02 -3.32
C GLU A 166 7.84 5.78 -4.21
N MET A 167 7.93 5.89 -5.54
CA MET A 167 7.93 4.71 -6.41
C MET A 167 9.18 3.84 -6.19
N THR A 168 10.32 4.47 -5.92
CA THR A 168 11.56 3.76 -5.59
C THR A 168 11.47 3.15 -4.20
N VAL A 169 10.92 3.89 -3.23
CA VAL A 169 10.68 3.36 -1.87
C VAL A 169 9.72 2.18 -1.91
N GLU A 170 8.64 2.26 -2.68
CA GLU A 170 7.66 1.18 -2.83
C GLU A 170 8.32 -0.09 -3.38
N ARG A 171 9.17 0.01 -4.40
CA ARG A 171 9.96 -1.12 -4.92
C ARG A 171 10.83 -1.76 -3.83
N ILE A 172 11.51 -0.97 -3.01
CA ILE A 172 12.35 -1.48 -1.90
C ILE A 172 11.49 -2.24 -0.88
N ILE A 173 10.33 -1.69 -0.51
CA ILE A 173 9.44 -2.30 0.48
C ILE A 173 8.79 -3.57 -0.08
N ARG A 174 8.40 -3.55 -1.35
CA ARG A 174 7.91 -4.71 -2.09
C ARG A 174 8.94 -5.84 -2.07
N GLN A 175 10.20 -5.55 -2.34
CA GLN A 175 11.27 -6.56 -2.28
C GLN A 175 11.41 -7.16 -0.88
N ARG A 176 11.50 -6.32 0.16
CA ARG A 176 11.66 -6.78 1.55
C ARG A 176 10.49 -7.64 2.02
N SER A 177 9.27 -7.23 1.68
CA SER A 177 8.06 -7.99 2.02
C SER A 177 8.00 -9.31 1.24
N PHE A 178 8.40 -9.30 -0.02
CA PHE A 178 8.54 -10.51 -0.82
C PHE A 178 9.58 -11.49 -0.25
N ASP A 179 10.72 -11.01 0.20
CA ASP A 179 11.77 -11.85 0.79
C ASP A 179 11.27 -12.54 2.07
N ALA A 180 10.56 -11.80 2.93
CA ALA A 180 9.93 -12.34 4.13
C ALA A 180 8.84 -13.39 3.80
N PHE A 181 8.06 -13.15 2.75
CA PHE A 181 7.10 -14.12 2.23
C PHE A 181 7.80 -15.39 1.74
N ARG A 182 8.84 -15.28 0.89
CA ARG A 182 9.58 -16.42 0.33
C ARG A 182 10.29 -17.25 1.38
N ALA A 183 10.73 -16.64 2.48
CA ALA A 183 11.30 -17.36 3.61
C ALA A 183 10.32 -18.38 4.24
N ARG A 184 9.02 -18.12 4.15
CA ARG A 184 7.95 -19.00 4.67
C ARG A 184 7.26 -19.85 3.60
N CYS A 185 7.22 -19.35 2.37
CA CYS A 185 6.55 -19.92 1.20
C CYS A 185 7.58 -20.30 0.11
N LYS A 186 8.60 -21.10 0.49
CA LYS A 186 9.79 -21.38 -0.34
C LYS A 186 9.48 -22.10 -1.66
N PHE A 187 8.54 -23.03 -1.65
CA PHE A 187 8.20 -23.84 -2.83
C PHE A 187 6.91 -23.40 -3.53
N TRP A 188 6.14 -22.53 -2.86
CA TRP A 188 4.92 -21.99 -3.43
C TRP A 188 5.23 -20.98 -4.54
N THR A 189 4.44 -21.04 -5.61
CA THR A 189 4.43 -20.03 -6.67
C THR A 189 2.99 -19.77 -7.11
N PRO A 190 2.65 -18.53 -7.52
CA PRO A 190 1.29 -18.21 -7.94
C PRO A 190 0.88 -19.03 -9.18
N PRO A 191 -0.35 -19.56 -9.23
CA PRO A 191 -0.85 -20.32 -10.38
C PRO A 191 -0.71 -19.54 -11.69
N ARG A 192 -0.48 -20.26 -12.80
CA ARG A 192 -0.28 -19.67 -14.14
C ARG A 192 -1.57 -19.45 -14.93
N THR A 193 -2.72 -19.90 -14.43
CA THR A 193 -3.97 -19.97 -15.21
C THR A 193 -5.07 -19.13 -14.59
N GLY A 194 -5.66 -18.21 -15.36
CA GLY A 194 -6.84 -17.41 -15.00
C GLY A 194 -6.57 -15.91 -14.89
N ALA A 195 -7.49 -15.06 -15.38
CA ALA A 195 -7.29 -13.61 -15.51
C ALA A 195 -6.95 -12.88 -14.18
N ALA A 196 -7.51 -13.32 -13.05
CA ALA A 196 -7.15 -12.77 -11.73
C ALA A 196 -5.74 -13.22 -11.27
N ASN A 197 -5.26 -14.36 -11.78
CA ASN A 197 -3.93 -14.87 -11.52
C ASN A 197 -2.89 -14.17 -12.41
N ASP A 198 -3.26 -13.64 -13.59
CA ASP A 198 -2.33 -12.96 -14.49
C ASP A 198 -1.76 -11.66 -13.87
N GLU A 199 -2.59 -10.85 -13.20
CA GLU A 199 -2.11 -9.64 -12.51
C GLU A 199 -1.22 -10.00 -11.32
N ALA A 200 -1.69 -10.90 -10.44
CA ALA A 200 -0.90 -11.35 -9.29
C ALA A 200 0.41 -12.03 -9.71
N ARG A 201 0.43 -12.69 -10.87
CA ARG A 201 1.62 -13.28 -11.47
C ARG A 201 2.57 -12.23 -12.01
N LYS A 202 2.05 -11.16 -12.63
CA LYS A 202 2.89 -10.04 -13.05
C LYS A 202 3.64 -9.44 -11.85
N TRP A 203 2.96 -9.22 -10.72
CA TRP A 203 3.62 -8.74 -9.50
C TRP A 203 4.71 -9.68 -8.99
N TRP A 204 4.51 -10.99 -9.13
CA TRP A 204 5.51 -11.99 -8.81
C TRP A 204 6.75 -11.88 -9.72
N ASP A 205 6.55 -11.79 -11.02
CA ASP A 205 7.64 -11.72 -11.99
C ASP A 205 8.38 -10.36 -11.89
N ASP A 206 7.66 -9.26 -11.64
CA ASP A 206 8.23 -7.92 -11.46
C ASP A 206 9.14 -7.86 -10.23
N VAL A 207 8.67 -8.33 -9.07
CA VAL A 207 9.50 -8.31 -7.84
C VAL A 207 10.73 -9.20 -7.96
N GLN A 208 10.65 -10.34 -8.65
CA GLN A 208 11.83 -11.18 -8.91
C GLN A 208 12.88 -10.49 -9.79
N GLN A 209 12.47 -9.57 -10.66
CA GLN A 209 13.35 -8.78 -11.52
C GLN A 209 13.80 -7.46 -10.88
N GLY A 210 13.40 -7.19 -9.62
CA GLY A 210 13.65 -5.91 -8.95
C GLY A 210 12.89 -4.74 -9.59
N LYS A 211 11.76 -5.02 -10.26
CA LYS A 211 10.95 -4.05 -11.00
C LYS A 211 9.84 -3.41 -10.18
#